data_AF-A0A075HZ93-F1
#
_entry.id   AF-A0A075HZ93-F1
#
_cell.length_a   1.000
_cell.length_b   1.000
_cell.length_c   1.000
_cell.angle_alpha   90.00
_cell.angle_beta   90.00
_cell.angle_gamma   90.00
#
_symmetry.space_group_name_H-M   'P 1'
#
loop_
_entity.id
_entity.type
_entity.pdbx_description
1 polymer ?
#
loop_
_entity_poly.entity_id
_entity_poly.type
_entity_poly.pdbx_seq_one_letter_code
_entity_poly.pdbx_strand_id
1 'polypeptide(L)'
;MGVPLVEIALEPVSTKPSEVKEIALTLGRLLRATRMVKRGIGSIRQDVNISVMNSGVVEVKGVQQLDQLEKIIGYEAKRQHGLIQIGDKLKKLSITITKEDVLDITEIFKDCESKIIQKALKSKAKIKVIRIRNFSGMFSFEPYSGIRLGKEIGQIVRFLVLEEFSIQMSCLITELIVLTLIR
;
A
#
# COMPACT_ATOMS: atom_id res chain seq x y z
N MET A 1 11.92 -31.11 -12.62
CA MET A 1 13.36 -30.77 -12.76
C MET A 1 13.62 -30.47 -14.23
N GLY A 2 14.44 -29.51 -14.67
CA GLY A 2 14.72 -28.16 -14.20
C GLY A 2 14.78 -27.33 -15.49
N VAL A 3 13.83 -26.42 -15.71
CA VAL A 3 13.77 -25.64 -16.96
C VAL A 3 14.91 -24.62 -16.91
N PRO A 4 15.77 -24.52 -17.95
CA PRO A 4 16.80 -23.49 -17.99
C PRO A 4 16.18 -22.10 -17.90
N LEU A 5 16.75 -21.25 -17.05
CA LEU A 5 16.32 -19.86 -16.86
C LEU A 5 17.45 -18.93 -17.26
N VAL A 6 17.08 -17.78 -17.80
CA VAL A 6 17.98 -16.65 -18.07
C VAL A 6 17.42 -15.46 -17.32
N GLU A 7 18.25 -14.83 -16.50
CA GLU A 7 17.92 -13.63 -15.76
C GLU A 7 18.64 -12.44 -16.37
N ILE A 8 17.91 -11.35 -16.60
CA ILE A 8 18.43 -10.12 -17.19
C ILE A 8 18.06 -8.99 -16.25
N ALA A 9 19.06 -8.40 -15.61
CA ALA A 9 18.91 -7.21 -14.79
C ALA A 9 19.37 -5.99 -15.58
N LEU A 10 18.58 -4.92 -15.52
CA LEU A 10 18.96 -3.62 -16.08
C LEU A 10 19.48 -2.73 -14.96
N GLU A 11 20.41 -1.83 -15.30
CA GLU A 11 20.75 -0.72 -14.42
C GLU A 11 19.54 0.20 -14.19
N PRO A 12 19.50 0.96 -13.07
CA PRO A 12 18.43 1.93 -12.84
C PRO A 12 18.31 2.95 -13.97
N VAL A 13 17.13 3.05 -14.58
CA VAL A 13 16.86 4.01 -15.66
C VAL A 13 15.96 5.13 -15.15
N SER A 14 16.43 6.38 -15.25
CA SER A 14 15.64 7.56 -14.90
C SER A 14 14.86 8.04 -16.13
N THR A 15 13.65 7.50 -16.33
CA THR A 15 12.83 7.84 -17.50
C THR A 15 11.32 7.78 -17.21
N LYS A 16 10.49 8.14 -18.21
CA LYS A 16 9.03 8.08 -18.20
C LYS A 16 8.53 6.63 -18.26
N PRO A 17 7.35 6.33 -17.67
CA PRO A 17 6.74 5.01 -17.72
C PRO A 17 6.59 4.42 -19.14
N SER A 18 6.30 5.25 -20.14
CA SER A 18 6.16 4.84 -21.54
C SER A 18 7.47 4.30 -22.12
N GLU A 19 8.60 4.92 -21.78
CA GLU A 19 9.92 4.49 -22.26
C GLU A 19 10.34 3.17 -21.59
N VAL A 20 9.99 2.95 -20.31
CA VAL A 20 10.23 1.65 -19.65
C VAL A 20 9.46 0.52 -20.34
N LYS A 21 8.24 0.80 -20.80
CA LYS A 21 7.45 -0.14 -21.61
C LYS A 21 8.12 -0.45 -22.95
N GLU A 22 8.69 0.55 -23.61
CA GLU A 22 9.44 0.36 -24.86
C GLU A 22 10.71 -0.47 -24.67
N ILE A 23 11.45 -0.25 -23.58
CA ILE A 23 12.61 -1.05 -23.20
C ILE A 23 12.21 -2.51 -23.01
N ALA A 24 11.17 -2.77 -22.20
CA ALA A 24 10.67 -4.12 -21.94
C ALA A 24 10.19 -4.82 -23.22
N LEU A 25 9.47 -4.10 -24.09
CA LEU A 25 9.02 -4.61 -25.39
C LEU A 25 10.20 -4.97 -26.29
N THR A 26 11.21 -4.09 -26.33
CA THR A 26 12.41 -4.26 -27.17
C THR A 26 13.22 -5.47 -26.70
N LEU A 27 13.46 -5.59 -25.39
CA LEU A 27 14.11 -6.76 -24.80
C LEU A 27 13.35 -8.06 -25.12
N GLY A 28 12.03 -8.04 -24.96
CA GLY A 28 11.18 -9.18 -25.31
C GLY A 28 11.25 -9.56 -26.80
N ARG A 29 11.34 -8.58 -27.70
CA ARG A 29 11.51 -8.82 -29.15
C ARG A 29 12.88 -9.41 -29.48
N LEU A 30 13.95 -8.89 -28.89
CA LEU A 30 15.31 -9.42 -29.06
C LEU A 30 15.42 -10.87 -28.60
N LEU A 31 14.88 -11.17 -27.42
CA LEU A 31 14.83 -12.54 -26.90
C LEU A 31 14.05 -13.49 -27.83
N ARG A 32 12.93 -13.02 -28.38
CA ARG A 32 12.15 -13.81 -29.36
C ARG A 32 12.92 -14.05 -30.67
N ALA A 33 13.71 -13.08 -31.11
CA ALA A 33 14.50 -13.19 -32.34
C ALA A 33 15.53 -14.33 -32.26
N THR A 34 16.01 -14.68 -31.07
CA THR A 34 16.93 -15.82 -30.86
C THR A 34 16.30 -17.18 -31.20
N ARG A 35 14.96 -17.29 -31.16
CA ARG A 35 14.18 -18.55 -31.26
C ARG A 35 14.52 -19.61 -30.18
N MET A 36 15.31 -19.26 -29.17
CA MET A 36 15.76 -20.17 -28.10
C MET A 36 14.95 -20.05 -26.80
N VAL A 37 13.99 -19.11 -26.75
CA VAL A 37 13.16 -18.86 -25.56
C VAL A 37 11.81 -19.57 -25.65
N LYS A 38 11.30 -20.05 -24.50
CA LYS A 38 9.97 -20.66 -24.40
C LYS A 38 8.86 -19.64 -24.63
N ARG A 39 7.78 -20.11 -25.27
CA ARG A 39 6.55 -19.36 -25.53
C ARG A 39 5.42 -19.87 -24.64
N GLY A 40 4.45 -19.01 -24.35
CA GLY A 40 3.26 -19.33 -23.56
C GLY A 40 3.12 -18.49 -22.29
N ILE A 41 1.96 -18.57 -21.66
CA ILE A 41 1.69 -17.87 -20.39
C ILE A 41 2.63 -18.43 -19.31
N GLY A 42 3.22 -17.55 -18.51
CA GLY A 42 4.14 -17.93 -17.44
C GLY A 42 5.55 -18.30 -17.90
N SER A 43 5.88 -18.17 -19.20
CA SER A 43 7.25 -18.38 -19.70
C SER A 43 8.19 -17.19 -19.42
N ILE A 44 7.62 -16.03 -19.09
CA ILE A 44 8.35 -14.81 -18.74
C ILE A 44 7.85 -14.33 -17.38
N ARG A 45 8.80 -13.95 -16.53
CA ARG A 45 8.54 -13.23 -15.28
C ARG A 45 9.21 -11.87 -15.41
N GLN A 46 8.50 -10.83 -15.02
CA GLN A 46 9.01 -9.48 -15.01
C GLN A 46 8.67 -8.85 -13.67
N ASP A 47 9.72 -8.46 -12.97
CA ASP A 47 9.66 -7.73 -11.73
C ASP A 47 10.23 -6.33 -11.98
N VAL A 48 9.66 -5.32 -11.35
CA VAL A 48 9.94 -3.91 -11.64
C VAL A 48 10.28 -3.20 -10.35
N ASN A 49 11.43 -2.54 -10.31
CA ASN A 49 11.84 -1.72 -9.18
C ASN A 49 11.51 -0.25 -9.48
N ILE A 50 10.67 0.36 -8.65
CA ILE A 50 10.17 1.72 -8.85
C ILE A 50 10.55 2.58 -7.65
N SER A 51 11.11 3.75 -7.92
CA SER A 51 11.41 4.75 -6.91
C SER A 51 11.19 6.16 -7.45
N VAL A 52 10.94 7.10 -6.55
CA VAL A 52 11.04 8.54 -6.80
C VAL A 52 12.11 9.13 -5.89
N MET A 53 12.63 10.31 -6.25
CA MET A 53 13.60 11.02 -5.41
C MET A 53 13.05 11.22 -3.99
N ASN A 54 13.88 10.98 -2.97
CA ASN A 54 13.52 11.05 -1.56
C ASN A 54 12.48 10.02 -1.08
N SER A 55 12.31 8.92 -1.82
CA SER A 55 11.50 7.76 -1.44
C SER A 55 12.33 6.47 -1.43
N GLY A 56 11.76 5.40 -0.88
CA GLY A 56 12.31 4.05 -0.96
C GLY A 56 12.03 3.37 -2.31
N VAL A 57 12.76 2.29 -2.58
CA VAL A 57 12.51 1.42 -3.74
C VAL A 57 11.38 0.45 -3.40
N VAL A 58 10.40 0.36 -4.29
CA VAL A 58 9.32 -0.63 -4.22
C VAL A 58 9.44 -1.59 -5.39
N GLU A 59 9.53 -2.87 -5.05
CA GLU A 59 9.55 -3.97 -6.02
C GLU A 59 8.10 -4.41 -6.30
N VAL A 60 7.70 -4.36 -7.56
CA VAL A 60 6.41 -4.89 -8.03
C VAL A 60 6.67 -6.17 -8.81
N LYS A 61 6.17 -7.29 -8.27
CA LYS A 61 6.38 -8.62 -8.84
C LYS A 61 5.27 -9.05 -9.79
N GLY A 62 5.64 -9.85 -10.79
CA GLY A 62 4.67 -10.54 -11.64
C GLY A 62 3.91 -9.63 -12.59
N VAL A 63 4.56 -8.61 -13.14
CA VAL A 63 3.98 -7.74 -14.16
C VAL A 63 3.96 -8.49 -15.50
N GLN A 64 2.81 -9.01 -15.91
CA GLN A 64 2.74 -9.87 -17.10
C GLN A 64 2.47 -9.09 -18.40
N GLN A 65 1.69 -8.01 -18.33
CA GLN A 65 1.27 -7.25 -19.51
C GLN A 65 1.98 -5.90 -19.58
N LEU A 66 2.48 -5.55 -20.77
CA LEU A 66 3.19 -4.29 -21.00
C LEU A 66 2.32 -3.04 -20.77
N ASP A 67 1.02 -3.11 -21.04
CA ASP A 67 0.11 -2.00 -20.74
C ASP A 67 -0.14 -1.82 -19.24
N GLN A 68 0.00 -2.90 -18.46
CA GLN A 68 -0.06 -2.84 -17.01
C GLN A 68 1.22 -2.23 -16.43
N LEU A 69 2.38 -2.55 -17.02
CA LEU A 69 3.67 -2.01 -16.60
C LEU A 69 3.67 -0.48 -16.53
N GLU A 70 3.24 0.18 -17.61
CA GLU A 70 3.17 1.64 -17.67
C GLU A 70 2.24 2.23 -16.60
N LYS A 71 1.06 1.63 -16.41
CA LYS A 71 0.08 2.06 -15.39
C LYS A 71 0.60 1.86 -13.97
N ILE A 72 1.26 0.74 -13.70
CA ILE A 72 1.84 0.39 -12.40
C ILE A 72 2.93 1.40 -12.04
N ILE A 73 3.86 1.66 -12.95
CA ILE A 73 4.94 2.63 -12.71
C ILE A 73 4.35 4.02 -12.46
N GLY A 74 3.40 4.45 -13.30
CA GLY A 74 2.74 5.75 -13.14
C GLY A 74 1.96 5.89 -11.82
N TYR A 75 1.26 4.83 -11.40
CA TYR A 75 0.56 4.80 -10.12
C TYR A 75 1.54 4.84 -8.94
N GLU A 76 2.58 4.01 -8.95
CA GLU A 76 3.53 3.90 -7.84
C GLU A 76 4.36 5.17 -7.69
N ALA A 77 4.78 5.81 -8.79
CA ALA A 77 5.45 7.10 -8.74
C ALA A 77 4.56 8.18 -8.08
N LYS A 78 3.27 8.25 -8.45
CA LYS A 78 2.30 9.16 -7.81
C LYS A 78 2.09 8.83 -6.34
N ARG A 79 1.98 7.55 -6.00
CA ARG A 79 1.80 7.09 -4.62
C ARG A 79 2.99 7.53 -3.77
N GLN A 80 4.21 7.22 -4.18
CA GLN A 80 5.41 7.59 -3.43
C GLN A 80 5.54 9.11 -3.27
N HIS A 81 5.34 9.87 -4.34
CA HIS A 81 5.36 11.33 -4.27
C HIS A 81 4.26 11.90 -3.35
N GLY A 82 3.05 11.33 -3.41
CA GLY A 82 1.97 11.71 -2.50
C GLY A 82 2.31 11.41 -1.03
N LEU A 83 3.01 10.30 -0.76
CA LEU A 83 3.46 9.96 0.60
C LEU A 83 4.57 10.88 1.10
N ILE A 84 5.46 11.35 0.24
CA ILE A 84 6.43 12.40 0.60
C ILE A 84 5.67 13.66 1.06
N GLN A 85 4.68 14.11 0.29
CA GLN A 85 3.88 15.30 0.63
C GLN A 85 3.09 15.13 1.94
N ILE A 86 2.53 13.94 2.17
CA ILE A 86 1.90 13.60 3.45
C ILE A 86 2.93 13.63 4.58
N GLY A 87 4.11 13.03 4.39
CA GLY A 87 5.20 13.01 5.36
C GLY A 87 5.67 14.41 5.73
N ASP A 88 5.79 15.32 4.76
CA ASP A 88 6.20 16.70 5.01
C ASP A 88 5.15 17.50 5.80
N LYS A 89 3.85 17.19 5.62
CA LYS A 89 2.81 17.73 6.50
C LYS A 89 2.90 17.15 7.90
N LEU A 90 3.11 15.83 8.04
CA LEU A 90 3.23 15.17 9.34
C LEU A 90 4.40 15.71 10.16
N LYS A 91 5.55 15.96 9.53
CA LYS A 91 6.72 16.55 10.20
C LYS A 91 6.42 17.92 10.82
N LYS A 92 5.51 18.69 10.23
CA LYS A 92 5.08 20.00 10.77
C LYS A 92 4.15 19.88 11.97
N LEU A 93 3.52 18.72 12.18
CA LEU A 93 2.47 18.55 13.18
C LEU A 93 2.97 18.13 14.57
N SER A 94 4.28 17.97 14.79
CA SER A 94 4.89 17.67 16.10
C SER A 94 4.09 16.65 16.93
N ILE A 95 3.73 15.52 16.31
CA ILE A 95 2.82 14.53 16.89
C ILE A 95 3.59 13.66 17.88
N THR A 96 3.07 13.54 19.10
CA THR A 96 3.54 12.57 20.09
C THR A 96 2.37 11.69 20.50
N ILE A 97 2.55 10.37 20.40
CA ILE A 97 1.55 9.38 20.84
C ILE A 97 2.13 8.67 22.06
N THR A 98 1.39 8.71 23.16
CA THR A 98 1.77 8.07 24.43
C THR A 98 0.87 6.88 24.73
N LYS A 99 1.21 6.08 25.76
CA LYS A 99 0.36 4.96 26.20
C LYS A 99 -1.02 5.44 26.66
N GLU A 100 -1.12 6.66 27.18
CA GLU A 100 -2.37 7.27 27.63
C GLU A 100 -3.32 7.63 26.48
N ASP A 101 -2.79 7.73 25.26
CA ASP A 101 -3.60 7.97 24.07
C ASP A 101 -4.24 6.69 23.51
N VAL A 102 -3.91 5.52 24.07
CA VAL A 102 -4.54 4.24 23.76
C VAL A 102 -5.68 3.99 24.74
N LEU A 103 -6.92 4.13 24.27
CA LEU A 103 -8.12 4.01 25.10
C LEU A 103 -8.90 2.75 24.74
N ASP A 104 -9.42 2.07 25.76
CA ASP A 104 -10.41 1.00 25.58
C ASP A 104 -11.81 1.64 25.56
N ILE A 105 -12.51 1.48 24.44
CA ILE A 105 -13.82 2.07 24.18
C ILE A 105 -14.89 0.99 23.98
N THR A 106 -14.60 -0.26 24.34
CA THR A 106 -15.51 -1.41 24.16
C THR A 106 -16.90 -1.13 24.73
N GLU A 107 -16.96 -0.53 25.91
CA GLU A 107 -18.20 -0.18 26.61
C GLU A 107 -19.05 0.85 25.84
N ILE A 108 -18.40 1.85 25.22
CA ILE A 108 -19.07 2.92 24.46
C ILE A 108 -19.75 2.35 23.20
N PHE A 109 -19.21 1.26 22.66
CA PHE A 109 -19.66 0.67 21.41
C PHE A 109 -20.64 -0.50 21.58
N LYS A 110 -21.09 -0.81 22.80
CA LYS A 110 -22.07 -1.87 23.09
C LYS A 110 -23.36 -1.72 22.26
N ASP A 111 -23.85 -0.48 22.15
CA ASP A 111 -25.09 -0.17 21.44
C ASP A 111 -24.85 0.25 19.97
N CYS A 112 -23.64 0.04 19.44
CA CYS A 112 -23.32 0.44 18.08
C CYS A 112 -24.06 -0.42 17.04
N GLU A 113 -24.80 0.17 16.11
CA GLU A 113 -25.53 -0.58 15.08
C GLU A 113 -24.65 -1.21 13.99
N SER A 114 -23.33 -0.93 13.99
CA SER A 114 -22.41 -1.49 12.99
C SER A 114 -22.29 -3.01 13.14
N LYS A 115 -22.70 -3.75 12.09
CA LYS A 115 -22.60 -5.23 12.03
C LYS A 115 -21.19 -5.75 12.31
N ILE A 116 -20.17 -4.99 11.88
CA ILE A 116 -18.75 -5.34 12.09
C ILE A 116 -18.41 -5.28 13.58
N ILE A 117 -18.79 -4.18 14.24
CA ILE A 117 -18.50 -3.93 15.65
C ILE A 117 -19.27 -4.92 16.51
N GLN A 118 -20.55 -5.15 16.20
CA GLN A 118 -21.37 -6.15 16.87
C GLN A 118 -20.80 -7.56 16.75
N LYS A 119 -20.21 -7.92 15.60
CA LYS A 119 -19.52 -9.21 15.44
C LYS A 119 -18.29 -9.30 16.34
N ALA A 120 -17.49 -8.25 16.43
CA ALA A 120 -16.31 -8.20 17.30
C ALA A 120 -16.70 -8.29 18.79
N LEU A 121 -17.76 -7.59 19.22
CA LEU A 121 -18.25 -7.68 20.59
C LEU A 121 -18.76 -9.09 20.93
N LYS A 122 -19.44 -9.77 20.00
CA LYS A 122 -19.88 -11.16 20.17
C LYS A 122 -18.71 -12.14 20.30
N SER A 123 -17.59 -11.88 19.63
CA SER A 123 -16.36 -12.68 19.79
C SER A 123 -15.55 -12.28 21.03
N LYS A 124 -16.12 -11.46 21.94
CA LYS A 124 -15.46 -10.95 23.15
C LYS A 124 -14.19 -10.13 22.88
N ALA A 125 -14.08 -9.56 21.67
CA ALA A 125 -13.01 -8.64 21.32
C ALA A 125 -13.05 -7.38 22.17
N LYS A 126 -11.87 -6.77 22.36
CA LYS A 126 -11.78 -5.40 22.90
C LYS A 126 -11.73 -4.41 21.75
N ILE A 127 -12.34 -3.25 21.92
CA ILE A 127 -12.26 -2.16 20.93
C ILE A 127 -11.36 -1.10 21.53
N LYS A 128 -10.24 -0.82 20.86
CA LYS A 128 -9.32 0.23 21.29
C LYS A 128 -9.30 1.36 20.27
N VAL A 129 -8.91 2.53 20.73
CA VAL A 129 -8.64 3.69 19.88
C VAL A 129 -7.28 4.26 20.23
N ILE A 130 -6.68 4.88 19.23
CA ILE A 130 -5.50 5.73 19.41
C ILE A 130 -5.94 7.15 19.09
N ARG A 131 -5.86 8.02 20.10
CA ARG A 131 -6.10 9.45 19.92
C ARG A 131 -4.84 10.12 19.40
N ILE A 132 -4.97 10.90 18.33
CA ILE A 132 -3.85 11.69 17.80
C ILE A 132 -4.27 13.15 17.74
N ARG A 133 -3.72 13.95 18.65
CA ARG A 133 -3.99 15.40 18.73
C ARG A 133 -3.43 16.09 17.48
N ASN A 134 -4.10 17.16 17.03
CA ASN A 134 -3.70 17.96 15.87
C ASN A 134 -3.60 17.18 14.55
N PHE A 135 -4.32 16.06 14.44
CA PHE A 135 -4.28 15.17 13.27
C PHE A 135 -5.46 15.35 12.31
N SER A 136 -6.30 16.35 12.57
CA SER A 136 -7.51 16.60 11.78
C SER A 136 -7.20 16.81 10.31
N GLY A 137 -8.00 16.17 9.45
CA GLY A 137 -7.84 16.20 8.00
C GLY A 137 -6.66 15.42 7.44
N MET A 138 -5.77 14.84 8.25
CA MET A 138 -4.61 14.12 7.74
C MET A 138 -4.96 12.77 7.08
N PHE A 139 -5.99 12.09 7.55
CA PHE A 139 -6.45 10.85 6.91
C PHE A 139 -7.14 11.07 5.57
N SER A 140 -7.79 12.22 5.41
CA SER A 140 -8.50 12.62 4.19
C SER A 140 -7.65 13.46 3.26
N PHE A 141 -6.48 13.93 3.69
CA PHE A 141 -5.56 14.65 2.82
C PHE A 141 -5.11 13.75 1.67
N GLU A 142 -5.42 14.20 0.46
CA GLU A 142 -5.32 13.43 -0.78
C GLU A 142 -4.53 14.24 -1.81
N PRO A 143 -3.18 14.15 -1.82
CA PRO A 143 -2.37 14.88 -2.78
C PRO A 143 -2.56 14.40 -4.23
N TYR A 144 -2.92 13.12 -4.39
CA TYR A 144 -3.38 12.54 -5.65
C TYR A 144 -4.62 11.70 -5.40
N SER A 145 -5.52 11.64 -6.39
CA SER A 145 -6.71 10.81 -6.30
C SER A 145 -6.37 9.35 -5.94
N GLY A 146 -7.03 8.83 -4.91
CA GLY A 146 -6.86 7.52 -4.33
C GLY A 146 -5.64 7.34 -3.42
N ILE A 147 -4.80 8.37 -3.23
CA ILE A 147 -3.58 8.32 -2.39
C ILE A 147 -3.80 9.16 -1.15
N ARG A 148 -4.00 8.49 -0.01
CA ARG A 148 -4.23 9.14 1.30
C ARG A 148 -3.64 8.30 2.42
N LEU A 149 -3.23 8.95 3.50
CA LEU A 149 -2.59 8.27 4.63
C LEU A 149 -3.46 7.16 5.22
N GLY A 150 -4.78 7.40 5.35
CA GLY A 150 -5.70 6.40 5.88
C GLY A 150 -5.78 5.12 5.05
N LYS A 151 -5.57 5.21 3.72
CA LYS A 151 -5.59 4.02 2.86
C LYS A 151 -4.35 3.15 3.08
N GLU A 152 -3.17 3.77 3.21
CA GLU A 152 -1.91 3.08 3.47
C GLU A 152 -1.91 2.41 4.85
N ILE A 153 -2.30 3.14 5.91
CA ILE A 153 -2.43 2.55 7.25
C ILE A 153 -3.44 1.40 7.21
N GLY A 154 -4.58 1.58 6.55
CA GLY A 154 -5.55 0.50 6.38
C GLY A 154 -4.99 -0.74 5.67
N GLN A 155 -4.05 -0.60 4.74
CA GLN A 155 -3.37 -1.73 4.10
C GLN A 155 -2.36 -2.41 5.04
N ILE A 156 -1.53 -1.64 5.73
CA ILE A 156 -0.55 -2.17 6.68
C ILE A 156 -1.25 -2.96 7.77
N VAL A 157 -2.31 -2.40 8.37
CA VAL A 157 -2.98 -3.09 9.46
C VAL A 157 -3.77 -4.30 8.95
N ARG A 158 -4.35 -4.28 7.74
CA ARG A 158 -4.91 -5.52 7.16
C ARG A 158 -3.87 -6.63 7.03
N PHE A 159 -2.63 -6.31 6.66
CA PHE A 159 -1.57 -7.29 6.50
C PHE A 159 -1.08 -7.86 7.85
N LEU A 160 -0.94 -7.01 8.87
CA LEU A 160 -0.55 -7.43 10.22
C LEU A 160 -1.63 -8.27 10.92
N VAL A 161 -2.84 -8.32 10.37
CA VAL A 161 -4.03 -8.87 11.02
C VAL A 161 -4.57 -10.09 10.26
N LEU A 162 -3.69 -11.03 9.96
CA LEU A 162 -4.05 -12.31 9.34
C LEU A 162 -4.79 -13.30 10.28
N GLU A 163 -5.24 -12.88 11.46
CA GLU A 163 -6.28 -13.59 12.23
C GLU A 163 -7.31 -12.57 12.75
N GLU A 164 -8.50 -12.54 12.13
CA GLU A 164 -9.78 -12.01 12.66
C GLU A 164 -9.92 -10.53 13.06
N PHE A 165 -9.49 -9.52 12.30
CA PHE A 165 -9.94 -8.14 12.61
C PHE A 165 -10.54 -7.44 11.40
N SER A 166 -11.53 -6.61 11.68
CA SER A 166 -12.11 -5.67 10.73
C SER A 166 -11.90 -4.26 11.27
N ILE A 167 -10.99 -3.53 10.64
CA ILE A 167 -10.72 -2.13 10.96
C ILE A 167 -11.68 -1.30 10.15
N GLN A 168 -12.68 -0.79 10.84
CA GLN A 168 -13.47 0.31 10.31
C GLN A 168 -12.70 1.59 10.66
N MET A 169 -11.96 2.11 9.68
CA MET A 169 -11.42 3.47 9.78
C MET A 169 -12.57 4.45 9.54
N SER A 170 -13.56 4.47 10.43
CA SER A 170 -14.57 5.52 10.47
C SER A 170 -13.94 6.68 11.22
N CYS A 171 -13.67 7.76 10.47
CA CYS A 171 -13.35 9.06 11.03
C CYS A 171 -14.65 9.62 11.66
N LEU A 172 -15.09 9.03 12.77
CA LEU A 172 -16.32 9.44 13.46
C LEU A 172 -16.09 10.75 14.23
N ILE A 173 -14.83 11.07 14.52
CA ILE A 173 -14.40 12.32 15.13
C ILE A 173 -13.07 12.65 14.47
N THR A 174 -12.87 13.91 14.13
CA THR A 174 -11.74 14.50 13.40
C THR A 174 -10.33 14.17 13.95
N GLU A 175 -10.18 13.38 15.02
CA GLU A 175 -8.91 13.15 15.73
C GLU A 175 -8.70 11.71 16.26
N LEU A 176 -9.52 10.74 15.85
CA LEU A 176 -9.51 9.39 16.43
C LEU A 176 -9.23 8.29 15.38
N ILE A 177 -8.22 7.45 15.61
CA ILE A 177 -8.09 6.16 14.91
C ILE A 177 -8.79 5.09 15.74
N VAL A 178 -9.81 4.44 15.17
CA VAL A 178 -10.41 3.24 15.76
C VAL A 178 -9.62 2.02 15.31
N LEU A 179 -9.01 1.32 16.27
CA LEU A 179 -8.31 0.05 16.10
C LEU A 179 -9.03 -0.99 16.96
N THR A 180 -10.03 -1.66 16.37
CA THR A 180 -10.63 -2.85 16.98
C THR A 180 -9.52 -3.84 17.30
N LEU A 181 -9.42 -4.34 18.53
CA LEU A 181 -8.38 -5.26 19.00
C LEU A 181 -9.03 -6.56 19.50
N ILE A 182 -9.25 -7.50 18.57
CA ILE A 182 -9.75 -8.83 18.94
C ILE A 182 -8.63 -9.56 19.67
N ARG A 183 -8.91 -10.01 20.89
CA ARG A 183 -8.02 -10.86 21.68
C ARG A 183 -8.70 -12.18 21.91
#